data_AF-A0A251SYU9-F1
#
_entry.id   AF-A0A251SYU9-F1
#
_cell.length_a   1.000
_cell.length_b   1.000
_cell.length_c   1.000
_cell.angle_alpha   90.00
_cell.angle_beta   90.00
_cell.angle_gamma   90.00
#
_symmetry.space_group_name_H-M   'P 1'
#
loop_
_entity.id
_entity.type
_entity.pdbx_description
1 polymer ?
#
loop_
_entity_poly.entity_id
_entity_poly.type
_entity_poly.pdbx_seq_one_letter_code
_entity_poly.pdbx_strand_id
1 'polypeptide(L)'
;MNLSGIMFQMKNKTKTQNPVLSHSPKLLNKTHVDFDLRMRRNPKGNRNRSCKSNQLDVKGCRGVYASFDKYAEVERLEGDNKYHAEAHGLQDAKKGVLYNDFPHVLQLRLKRFEYDFTSDTMVNINNRYEFPLELDLDRENGKYLSPDADKCVRNLYTLHRY
;
A
#
# COMPACT_ATOMS: atom_id res chain seq x y z
N MET A 1 -14.17 -2.84 22.20
CA MET A 1 -14.74 -3.35 20.94
C MET A 1 -13.58 -3.61 19.98
N ASN A 2 -13.32 -4.87 19.63
CA ASN A 2 -12.30 -5.18 18.63
C ASN A 2 -12.84 -4.76 17.26
N LEU A 3 -12.38 -3.61 16.76
CA LEU A 3 -12.58 -3.18 15.38
C LEU A 3 -11.73 -4.06 14.44
N SER A 4 -11.95 -5.38 14.47
CA SER A 4 -11.24 -6.31 13.60
C SER A 4 -11.76 -6.10 12.18
N GLY A 5 -11.12 -5.17 11.45
CA GLY A 5 -11.31 -5.02 10.02
C GLY A 5 -11.04 -6.36 9.35
N ILE A 6 -11.84 -6.70 8.33
CA ILE A 6 -11.70 -7.96 7.61
C ILE A 6 -10.28 -8.02 7.03
N MET A 7 -9.56 -9.09 7.37
CA MET A 7 -8.18 -9.31 6.97
C MET A 7 -8.13 -10.44 5.96
N PHE A 8 -7.77 -10.11 4.72
CA PHE A 8 -7.51 -11.09 3.69
C PHE A 8 -6.03 -11.44 3.70
N GLN A 9 -5.74 -12.74 3.60
CA GLN A 9 -4.39 -13.21 3.35
C GLN A 9 -4.32 -13.87 1.99
N MET A 10 -3.35 -13.43 1.18
CA MET A 10 -3.08 -14.02 -0.13
C MET A 10 -1.64 -14.54 -0.21
N LYS A 11 -1.43 -15.63 -0.93
CA LYS A 11 -0.11 -16.23 -1.16
C LYS A 11 0.31 -16.04 -2.61
N ASN A 12 1.56 -15.64 -2.83
CA ASN A 12 2.12 -15.50 -4.16
C ASN A 12 2.32 -16.89 -4.79
N LYS A 13 1.87 -17.08 -6.03
CA LYS A 13 1.97 -18.36 -6.76
C LYS A 13 3.39 -18.69 -7.24
N THR A 14 4.22 -17.67 -7.48
CA THR A 14 5.54 -17.83 -8.13
C THR A 14 6.70 -17.75 -7.16
N LYS A 15 6.52 -17.10 -6.01
CA LYS A 15 7.53 -17.08 -4.93
C LYS A 15 7.42 -18.39 -4.15
N THR A 16 8.31 -19.36 -4.41
CA THR A 16 8.42 -20.58 -3.60
C THR A 16 8.87 -20.25 -2.18
N GLN A 17 8.30 -20.91 -1.17
CA GLN A 17 8.89 -20.90 0.17
C GLN A 17 10.25 -21.57 0.08
N ASN A 18 11.34 -20.83 0.30
CA ASN A 18 12.65 -21.44 0.52
C ASN A 18 12.54 -22.46 1.67
N PRO A 19 12.93 -23.74 1.47
CA PRO A 19 12.93 -24.72 2.55
C PRO A 19 14.08 -24.41 3.52
N VAL A 20 13.68 -23.87 4.69
CA VAL A 20 14.33 -23.89 6.01
C VAL A 20 15.85 -23.69 6.11
N LEU A 21 16.25 -22.54 6.68
CA LEU A 21 17.39 -22.46 7.60
C LEU A 21 16.92 -21.83 8.92
N SER A 22 16.80 -22.70 9.94
CA SER A 22 16.94 -22.49 11.39
C SER A 22 16.59 -21.14 12.04
N HIS A 23 15.60 -21.16 12.94
CA HIS A 23 15.53 -20.45 14.22
C HIS A 23 16.22 -19.08 14.34
N SER A 24 15.82 -18.14 13.49
CA SER A 24 16.00 -16.70 13.75
C SER A 24 14.89 -15.95 13.00
N PRO A 25 14.16 -15.01 13.63
CA PRO A 25 13.12 -14.25 12.93
C PRO A 25 13.81 -13.26 11.99
N LYS A 26 14.24 -13.73 10.82
CA LYS A 26 14.60 -12.84 9.71
C LYS A 26 13.31 -12.19 9.21
N LEU A 27 13.02 -11.05 9.82
CA LEU A 27 11.93 -10.14 9.48
C LEU A 27 12.02 -9.81 7.99
N LEU A 28 11.10 -10.35 7.20
CA LEU A 28 10.92 -10.04 5.79
C LEU A 28 10.48 -8.57 5.68
N ASN A 29 11.45 -7.71 5.42
CA ASN A 29 11.34 -6.27 5.25
C ASN A 29 10.79 -5.95 3.86
N LYS A 30 9.47 -5.76 3.73
CA LYS A 30 8.91 -5.01 2.60
C LYS A 30 9.38 -3.58 2.72
N THR A 31 9.83 -2.94 1.65
CA THR A 31 10.10 -1.50 1.66
C THR A 31 9.05 -0.78 0.81
N HIS A 32 8.19 -0.04 1.49
CA HIS A 32 7.39 1.01 0.86
C HIS A 32 8.31 2.19 0.60
N VAL A 33 8.33 2.70 -0.62
CA VAL A 33 8.96 3.98 -0.92
C VAL A 33 7.87 5.02 -0.89
N ASP A 34 7.81 5.78 0.19
CA ASP A 34 7.15 7.08 0.16
C ASP A 34 8.10 8.01 -0.63
N PHE A 35 7.69 8.47 -1.80
CA PHE A 35 8.47 9.45 -2.58
C PHE A 35 7.78 10.82 -2.54
N ASP A 36 8.55 11.82 -2.13
CA ASP A 36 8.20 13.23 -2.22
C ASP A 36 8.90 13.82 -3.46
N LEU A 37 8.18 13.94 -4.59
CA LEU A 37 8.67 14.59 -5.81
C LEU A 37 8.57 16.11 -5.63
N ARG A 38 9.69 16.72 -5.19
CA ARG A 38 9.87 18.18 -5.19
C ARG A 38 10.05 18.66 -6.62
N MET A 39 9.09 19.44 -7.13
CA MET A 39 9.28 20.10 -8.43
C MET A 39 10.33 21.21 -8.27
N ARG A 40 11.47 21.01 -8.94
CA ARG A 40 12.70 21.83 -9.04
C ARG A 40 13.86 21.39 -8.13
N ARG A 41 14.73 20.58 -8.75
CA ARG A 41 16.10 20.16 -8.40
C ARG A 41 16.29 19.40 -7.07
N ASN A 42 16.68 18.13 -7.26
CA ASN A 42 17.28 17.14 -6.33
C ASN A 42 16.31 16.15 -5.62
N PRO A 43 16.39 14.82 -5.88
CA PRO A 43 15.59 13.81 -5.17
C PRO A 43 16.27 13.47 -3.84
N LYS A 44 15.76 13.96 -2.70
CA LYS A 44 16.35 13.71 -1.37
C LYS A 44 15.34 13.35 -0.28
N GLY A 45 14.29 12.59 -0.62
CA GLY A 45 13.21 12.29 0.34
C GLY A 45 12.60 10.90 0.24
N ASN A 46 13.35 9.87 -0.13
CA ASN A 46 12.79 8.50 -0.13
C ASN A 46 12.82 7.95 1.30
N ARG A 47 11.65 7.73 1.89
CA ARG A 47 11.52 7.05 3.19
C ARG A 47 11.07 5.61 2.97
N ASN A 48 11.97 4.69 3.31
CA ASN A 48 11.73 3.26 3.28
C ASN A 48 10.99 2.82 4.54
N ARG A 49 9.72 2.42 4.43
CA ARG A 49 8.94 1.90 5.56
C ARG A 49 8.67 0.39 5.44
N SER A 50 8.89 -0.33 6.54
CA SER A 50 8.46 -1.72 6.68
C SER A 50 7.02 -1.83 7.15
N CYS A 51 6.10 -2.19 6.24
CA CYS A 51 4.69 -2.40 6.58
C CYS A 51 4.32 -3.89 6.58
N LYS A 52 3.78 -4.38 7.69
CA LYS A 52 3.34 -5.79 7.83
C LYS A 52 2.05 -6.07 7.03
N SER A 53 1.17 -5.08 6.91
CA SER A 53 -0.16 -5.23 6.28
C SER A 53 -0.60 -3.94 5.57
N ASN A 54 -1.13 -4.03 4.35
CA ASN A 54 -1.70 -2.87 3.67
C ASN A 54 -3.11 -2.61 4.22
N GLN A 55 -3.38 -1.37 4.63
CA GLN A 55 -4.73 -0.93 4.96
C GLN A 55 -5.34 -0.28 3.72
N LEU A 56 -6.37 -0.91 3.15
CA LEU A 56 -7.01 -0.50 1.90
C LEU A 56 -8.29 0.26 2.19
N ASP A 57 -8.45 1.41 1.53
CA ASP A 57 -9.70 2.18 1.57
C ASP A 57 -10.82 1.43 0.88
N VAL A 58 -11.98 1.36 1.53
CA VAL A 58 -13.20 0.74 0.96
C VAL A 58 -14.15 1.81 0.41
N LYS A 59 -14.22 2.97 1.05
CA LYS A 59 -15.10 4.07 0.62
C LYS A 59 -14.70 4.54 -0.77
N GLY A 60 -15.67 4.57 -1.68
CA GLY A 60 -15.47 4.95 -3.09
C GLY A 60 -14.75 3.90 -3.94
N CYS A 61 -14.34 2.75 -3.36
CA CYS A 61 -13.61 1.71 -4.07
C CYS A 61 -14.51 0.49 -4.30
N ARG A 62 -14.73 0.11 -5.56
CA ARG A 62 -15.56 -1.07 -5.90
C ARG A 62 -14.89 -2.41 -5.59
N GLY A 63 -13.57 -2.43 -5.44
CA GLY A 63 -12.81 -3.64 -5.13
C GLY A 63 -11.32 -3.38 -4.98
N VAL A 64 -10.55 -4.45 -4.80
CA VAL A 64 -9.12 -4.41 -4.44
C VAL A 64 -8.27 -3.57 -5.38
N TYR A 65 -8.47 -3.68 -6.69
CA TYR A 65 -7.70 -2.90 -7.65
C TYR A 65 -7.94 -1.39 -7.51
N ALA A 66 -9.20 -0.96 -7.34
CA ALA A 66 -9.53 0.45 -7.13
C ALA A 66 -8.89 0.98 -5.83
N SER A 67 -8.82 0.16 -4.79
CA SER A 67 -8.15 0.54 -3.55
C SER A 67 -6.64 0.64 -3.70
N PHE A 68 -6.01 -0.24 -4.49
CA PHE A 68 -4.58 -0.13 -4.81
C PHE A 68 -4.28 1.07 -5.70
N ASP A 69 -5.15 1.38 -6.66
CA ASP A 69 -5.05 2.59 -7.48
C ASP A 69 -5.10 3.85 -6.63
N LYS A 70 -6.06 3.91 -5.69
CA LYS A 70 -6.16 5.01 -4.72
C LYS A 70 -4.97 5.06 -3.76
N TYR A 71 -4.45 3.90 -3.37
CA TYR A 71 -3.29 3.82 -2.47
C TYR A 71 -1.99 4.31 -3.14
N ALA A 72 -1.83 4.06 -4.43
CA ALA A 72 -0.70 4.53 -5.24
C ALA A 72 -0.94 5.91 -5.88
N GLU A 73 -2.10 6.52 -5.64
CA GLU A 73 -2.44 7.83 -6.17
C GLU A 73 -1.47 8.89 -5.62
N VAL A 74 -1.03 9.79 -6.52
CA VAL A 74 -0.12 10.86 -6.16
C VAL A 74 -0.91 12.04 -5.63
N GLU A 75 -0.77 12.30 -4.34
CA GLU A 75 -1.32 13.47 -3.66
C GLU A 75 -0.47 14.71 -3.97
N ARG A 76 -1.11 15.82 -4.34
CA ARG A 76 -0.45 17.12 -4.50
C ARG A 76 -0.53 17.88 -3.17
N LEU A 77 0.63 18.18 -2.61
CA LEU A 77 0.80 18.96 -1.40
C LEU A 77 1.01 20.43 -1.80
N GLU A 78 -0.10 21.17 -1.92
CA GLU A 78 -0.15 22.56 -2.37
C GLU A 78 -1.05 23.39 -1.41
N GLY A 79 -1.01 24.72 -1.53
CA GLY A 79 -1.83 25.63 -0.70
C GLY A 79 -1.52 25.51 0.80
N ASP A 80 -2.54 25.26 1.60
CA ASP A 80 -2.40 25.08 3.06
C ASP A 80 -1.79 23.73 3.44
N ASN A 81 -1.74 22.77 2.50
CA ASN A 81 -1.28 21.40 2.72
C ASN A 81 0.14 21.15 2.17
N LYS A 82 0.96 22.20 2.11
CA LYS A 82 2.35 22.14 1.61
C LYS A 82 3.22 21.26 2.49
N TYR A 83 4.23 20.64 1.86
CA TYR A 83 5.22 19.83 2.55
C TYR A 83 6.18 20.70 3.35
N HIS A 84 6.35 20.41 4.64
CA HIS A 84 7.34 21.10 5.47
C HIS A 84 8.72 20.45 5.35
N ALA A 85 9.57 21.03 4.50
CA ALA A 85 10.96 20.61 4.36
C ALA A 85 11.81 21.28 5.46
N GLU A 86 12.43 20.49 6.34
CA GLU A 86 13.19 20.99 7.52
C GLU A 86 14.16 22.15 7.18
N ALA A 87 14.89 22.05 6.06
CA ALA A 87 15.85 23.08 5.64
C ALA A 87 15.29 24.17 4.71
N HIS A 88 14.04 24.03 4.23
CA HIS A 88 13.50 24.87 3.16
C HIS A 88 12.08 25.40 3.40
N GLY A 89 11.49 25.14 4.57
CA GLY A 89 10.14 25.57 4.92
C GLY A 89 9.06 24.85 4.10
N LEU A 90 7.89 25.48 3.98
CA LEU A 90 6.76 24.94 3.23
C LEU A 90 7.02 24.96 1.73
N GLN A 91 6.85 23.81 1.08
CA GLN A 91 7.13 23.61 -0.34
C GLN A 91 5.99 22.84 -1.00
N ASP A 92 5.75 23.15 -2.27
CA ASP A 92 4.86 22.34 -3.09
C ASP A 92 5.55 21.00 -3.39
N ALA A 93 4.82 19.90 -3.17
CA ALA A 93 5.36 18.56 -3.36
C ALA A 93 4.29 17.62 -3.91
N LYS A 94 4.76 16.49 -4.44
CA LYS A 94 3.90 15.36 -4.80
C LYS A 94 4.29 14.19 -3.93
N LYS A 95 3.32 13.63 -3.23
CA LYS A 95 3.50 12.49 -2.34
C LYS A 95 2.78 11.28 -2.92
N GLY A 96 3.50 10.18 -3.08
CA GLY A 96 2.93 8.92 -3.54
C GLY A 96 3.59 7.74 -2.85
N VAL A 97 3.01 6.56 -3.06
CA VAL A 97 3.54 5.30 -2.53
C VAL A 97 3.71 4.30 -3.67
N LEU A 98 4.92 3.76 -3.77
CA LEU A 98 5.23 2.63 -4.65
C LEU A 98 5.93 1.53 -3.84
N TYR A 99 5.86 0.31 -4.38
CA TYR A 99 6.46 -0.88 -3.78
C TYR A 99 7.80 -1.22 -4.45
N ASN A 100 8.84 -1.45 -3.65
CA ASN A 100 10.08 -2.03 -4.20
C ASN A 100 9.94 -3.53 -4.45
N ASP A 101 9.25 -4.23 -3.53
CA ASP A 101 8.92 -5.64 -3.68
C ASP A 101 7.65 -5.96 -2.87
N PHE A 102 6.85 -6.90 -3.37
CA PHE A 102 5.71 -7.46 -2.64
C PHE A 102 6.12 -8.75 -1.89
N PRO A 103 5.57 -9.03 -0.71
CA PRO A 103 5.95 -10.23 0.06
C PRO A 103 5.42 -11.52 -0.57
N HIS A 104 5.95 -12.67 -0.16
CA HIS A 104 5.33 -13.95 -0.48
C HIS A 104 3.90 -14.08 0.10
N VAL A 105 3.66 -13.57 1.32
CA VAL A 105 2.32 -13.52 1.94
C VAL A 105 1.86 -12.07 2.06
N LEU A 106 0.78 -11.74 1.35
CA LEU A 106 0.17 -10.41 1.35
C LEU A 106 -0.98 -10.37 2.35
N GLN A 107 -0.90 -9.47 3.32
CA GLN A 107 -1.98 -9.20 4.28
C GLN A 107 -2.67 -7.88 3.91
N LEU A 108 -3.97 -7.95 3.59
CA LEU A 108 -4.81 -6.81 3.24
C LEU A 108 -5.87 -6.61 4.31
N ARG A 109 -5.90 -5.43 4.93
CA ARG A 109 -6.91 -5.03 5.91
C ARG A 109 -7.84 -4.00 5.28
N LEU A 110 -9.15 -4.29 5.25
CA LEU A 110 -10.12 -3.34 4.71
C LEU A 110 -10.49 -2.28 5.75
N LYS A 111 -10.32 -1.00 5.41
CA LYS A 111 -10.77 0.14 6.21
C LYS A 111 -12.27 0.36 6.00
N ARG A 112 -13.09 -0.46 6.68
CA ARG A 112 -14.56 -0.38 6.66
C ARG A 112 -15.15 0.56 7.71
N PHE A 113 -14.31 1.23 8.48
CA PHE A 113 -14.74 2.24 9.43
C PHE A 113 -14.04 3.54 9.12
N GLU A 114 -14.81 4.61 9.01
CA GLU A 114 -14.31 5.97 8.86
C GLU A 114 -14.95 6.84 9.91
N TYR A 115 -14.22 7.85 10.36
CA TYR A 115 -14.73 8.82 11.30
C TYR A 115 -15.41 9.96 10.52
N ASP A 116 -16.66 10.23 10.84
CA ASP A 116 -17.39 11.38 10.31
C ASP A 116 -17.26 12.56 11.28
N PHE A 117 -16.53 13.59 10.85
CA PHE A 117 -16.31 14.80 11.63
C PHE A 117 -17.59 15.61 11.88
N THR A 118 -18.62 15.44 11.04
CA THR A 118 -19.88 16.19 11.18
C THR A 118 -20.71 15.65 12.33
N SER A 119 -20.75 14.32 12.46
CA SER A 119 -21.56 13.63 13.46
C SER A 119 -20.77 13.19 14.70
N ASP A 120 -19.45 13.36 14.71
CA ASP A 120 -18.54 12.88 15.77
C ASP A 120 -18.70 11.37 16.04
N THR A 121 -18.88 10.58 14.98
CA THR A 121 -19.09 9.13 15.09
C THR A 121 -18.28 8.31 14.09
N MET A 122 -18.03 7.05 14.44
CA MET A 122 -17.46 6.05 13.53
C MET A 122 -18.57 5.44 12.67
N VAL A 123 -18.53 5.67 11.36
CA VAL A 123 -19.49 5.15 10.40
C VAL A 123 -18.98 3.86 9.76
N ASN A 124 -19.86 2.88 9.62
CA ASN A 124 -19.57 1.62 8.92
C ASN A 124 -19.79 1.79 7.41
N ILE A 125 -18.80 1.37 6.63
CA ILE A 125 -18.84 1.29 5.18
C ILE A 125 -19.28 -0.13 4.77
N ASN A 126 -20.59 -0.28 4.54
CA ASN A 126 -21.23 -1.54 4.17
C ASN A 126 -21.36 -1.75 2.65
N ASN A 127 -20.65 -0.97 1.84
CA ASN A 127 -20.74 -1.08 0.39
C ASN A 127 -20.17 -2.41 -0.10
N ARG A 128 -20.77 -2.93 -1.18
CA ARG A 128 -20.24 -4.10 -1.89
C ARG A 128 -18.79 -3.82 -2.30
N TYR A 129 -17.91 -4.74 -1.96
CA TYR A 129 -16.49 -4.66 -2.23
C TYR A 129 -16.02 -5.99 -2.82
N GLU A 130 -15.49 -5.94 -4.04
CA GLU A 130 -15.08 -7.13 -4.76
C GLU A 130 -13.64 -7.51 -4.43
N PHE A 131 -13.48 -8.78 -4.07
CA PHE A 131 -12.19 -9.39 -3.79
C PHE A 131 -11.99 -10.58 -4.73
N PRO A 132 -11.01 -10.50 -5.66
CA PRO A 132 -10.83 -11.56 -6.64
C PRO A 132 -10.13 -12.77 -6.01
N LEU A 133 -10.42 -13.97 -6.55
CA LEU A 133 -9.71 -15.20 -6.16
C LEU A 133 -8.21 -15.09 -6.49
N GLU A 134 -7.91 -14.43 -7.61
CA GLU A 134 -6.55 -14.16 -8.08
C GLU A 134 -6.31 -12.66 -8.20
N LEU A 135 -5.22 -12.17 -7.62
CA LEU A 135 -4.84 -10.77 -7.61
C LEU A 135 -3.49 -10.62 -8.31
N ASP A 136 -3.47 -9.94 -9.44
CA ASP A 136 -2.27 -9.64 -10.21
C ASP A 136 -1.82 -8.20 -9.94
N LEU A 137 -0.76 -8.04 -9.15
CA LEU A 137 -0.20 -6.73 -8.79
C LEU A 137 0.85 -6.22 -9.79
N ASP A 138 1.20 -7.02 -10.79
CA ASP A 138 2.07 -6.58 -11.89
C ASP A 138 1.28 -6.12 -13.12
N ARG A 139 -0.05 -6.06 -13.03
CA ARG A 139 -0.91 -5.48 -14.06
C ARG A 139 -0.42 -4.08 -14.46
N GLU A 140 -0.74 -3.67 -15.69
CA GLU A 140 -0.37 -2.35 -16.20
C GLU A 140 1.15 -2.08 -16.12
N ASN A 141 1.96 -3.11 -16.42
CA ASN A 141 3.44 -3.07 -16.43
C ASN A 141 4.08 -2.74 -15.07
N GLY A 142 3.52 -3.29 -13.99
CA GLY A 142 4.01 -3.06 -12.63
C GLY A 142 3.70 -1.65 -12.13
N LYS A 143 2.48 -1.16 -12.40
CA LYS A 143 2.03 0.20 -12.03
C LYS A 143 2.29 0.57 -10.56
N TYR A 144 2.23 -0.40 -9.66
CA TYR A 144 2.41 -0.19 -8.23
C TYR A 144 3.88 -0.36 -7.78
N LEU A 145 4.76 -0.77 -8.69
CA LEU A 145 6.17 -0.99 -8.41
C LEU A 145 6.99 0.28 -8.65
N SER A 146 8.06 0.45 -7.86
CA SER A 146 9.04 1.50 -8.12
C SER A 146 9.81 1.20 -9.42
N PRO A 147 10.38 2.23 -10.09
CA PRO A 147 11.18 2.03 -11.29
C PRO A 147 12.37 1.09 -11.09
N ASP A 148 12.92 1.06 -9.87
CA ASP A 148 14.08 0.25 -9.47
C ASP A 148 13.68 -1.14 -8.94
N ALA A 149 12.39 -1.47 -8.92
CA ALA A 149 11.90 -2.76 -8.44
C ALA A 149 12.36 -3.91 -9.35
N ASP A 150 12.61 -5.06 -8.73
CA ASP A 150 12.88 -6.29 -9.47
C ASP A 150 11.60 -6.81 -10.15
N LYS A 151 11.56 -6.72 -11.48
CA LYS A 151 10.44 -7.16 -12.32
C LYS A 151 10.58 -8.61 -12.79
N CYS A 152 11.65 -9.30 -12.42
CA CYS A 152 11.84 -10.71 -12.77
C CYS A 152 10.91 -11.65 -11.99
N VAL A 153 10.31 -11.19 -10.89
CA VAL A 153 9.39 -12.00 -10.08
C VAL A 153 7.94 -11.56 -10.24
N ARG A 154 7.05 -12.53 -10.54
CA ARG A 154 5.64 -12.24 -10.76
C ARG A 154 4.88 -12.04 -9.44
N ASN A 155 4.19 -10.91 -9.29
CA ASN A 155 3.36 -10.58 -8.15
C ASN A 155 1.91 -11.03 -8.35
N LEU A 156 1.74 -12.32 -8.64
CA LEU A 156 0.45 -12.99 -8.78
C LEU A 156 0.09 -13.74 -7.49
N TYR A 157 -1.04 -13.36 -6.89
CA TYR A 157 -1.48 -13.86 -5.60
C TYR A 157 -2.80 -14.64 -5.71
N THR A 158 -2.97 -15.63 -4.85
CA THR A 158 -4.22 -16.37 -4.68
C THR A 158 -4.73 -16.22 -3.27
N LEU A 159 -6.05 -16.04 -3.14
CA LEU A 159 -6.71 -15.95 -1.86
C LEU A 159 -6.46 -17.22 -1.04
N HIS A 160 -5.92 -17.04 0.17
CA HIS A 160 -5.56 -18.15 1.05
C HIS A 160 -6.46 -18.25 2.29
N ARG A 161 -6.87 -17.10 2.87
CA ARG A 161 -7.73 -17.04 4.04
C ARG A 161 -8.59 -15.76 4.04
N TYR A 162 -9.85 -15.91 4.47
CA TYR A 162 -10.81 -14.86 4.84
C TYR A 162 -10.85 -14.67 6.35
#